data_AF-A0A2W4QMY0-F1
#
_entry.id   AF-A0A2W4QMY0-F1
#
_cell.length_a   1.000
_cell.length_b   1.000
_cell.length_c   1.000
_cell.angle_alpha   90.00
_cell.angle_beta   90.00
_cell.angle_gamma   90.00
#
_symmetry.space_group_name_H-M   'P 1'
#
loop_
_entity.id
_entity.type
_entity.pdbx_description
1 polymer ?
#
loop_
_entity_poly.entity_id
_entity_poly.type
_entity_poly.pdbx_seq_one_letter_code
_entity_poly.pdbx_strand_id
1 'polypeptide(L)'
;MNQLIKLTIAILFVLITGIGTAQSREILFTASPSAELTALAEKIKNLDTPKIPDAELTRNSVFFVRIAPRKNILTDNNQLQDNAILGTRPFIFVTTPEGVFGKSLLDIYLDIGYEAGDIIHWQRDQEMVAIIFRFEDGIAISDEKKGQLPNDWTKFVYIPTWDNMFALFNRLATNATVDPGKQGEFAPVSLFFKTDADKAFALNFPDAVKKHIKETSYANLQAEGGDAWVYRKLLENKLSLFGHFRGTGRTQNVIVDPDGTKTENGLLEFVGPNRKLKELPEVAIVELGKLMIEDSFSVKSTAFKCVPAAAGHAKATAHKRAH
;
A
#
# COMPACT_ATOMS: atom_id res chain seq x y z
N MET A 1 57.35 -18.68 8.01
CA MET A 1 56.25 -19.66 7.83
C MET A 1 55.07 -19.46 8.80
N ASN A 2 55.27 -18.99 10.05
CA ASN A 2 54.19 -18.86 11.05
C ASN A 2 53.35 -17.56 11.03
N GLN A 3 53.72 -16.54 10.25
CA GLN A 3 52.97 -15.28 10.15
C GLN A 3 51.96 -15.29 8.98
N LEU A 4 52.26 -16.04 7.91
CA LEU A 4 51.40 -16.10 6.71
C LEU A 4 50.13 -16.94 6.93
N ILE A 5 50.17 -17.93 7.84
CA ILE A 5 49.01 -18.80 8.14
C ILE A 5 47.99 -18.09 9.05
N LYS A 6 48.43 -17.13 9.90
CA LYS A 6 47.53 -16.39 10.80
C LYS A 6 46.71 -15.31 10.07
N LEU A 7 47.24 -14.75 8.98
CA LEU A 7 46.54 -13.72 8.20
C LEU A 7 45.42 -14.32 7.34
N THR A 8 45.59 -15.54 6.83
CA THR A 8 44.58 -16.22 6.00
C THR A 8 43.36 -16.70 6.80
N ILE A 9 43.53 -17.04 8.09
CA ILE A 9 42.44 -17.49 8.95
C ILE A 9 41.59 -16.30 9.48
N ALA A 10 42.20 -15.13 9.69
CA ALA A 10 41.48 -13.94 10.13
C ALA A 10 40.58 -13.34 9.04
N ILE A 11 40.99 -13.41 7.77
CA ILE A 11 40.17 -12.94 6.63
C ILE A 11 39.00 -13.90 6.37
N LEU A 12 39.17 -15.21 6.64
CA LEU A 12 38.07 -16.18 6.50
C LEU A 12 36.99 -16.02 7.59
N PHE A 13 37.33 -15.55 8.79
CA PHE A 13 36.35 -15.32 9.88
C PHE A 13 35.61 -13.99 9.79
N VAL A 14 36.19 -12.97 9.15
CA VAL A 14 35.51 -11.67 8.93
C VAL A 14 34.55 -11.73 7.74
N LEU A 15 34.71 -12.68 6.82
CA LEU A 15 33.79 -12.89 5.70
C LEU A 15 32.53 -13.73 6.03
N ILE A 16 32.41 -14.29 7.25
CA ILE A 16 31.29 -15.17 7.63
C ILE A 16 30.24 -14.46 8.52
N THR A 17 30.53 -13.26 9.04
CA THR A 17 29.61 -12.56 9.97
C THR A 17 28.66 -11.55 9.30
N GLY A 18 28.62 -11.50 7.96
CA GLY A 18 27.84 -10.52 7.21
C GLY A 18 26.97 -11.09 6.09
N ILE A 19 26.79 -12.42 6.02
CA ILE A 19 25.67 -12.96 5.23
C ILE A 19 24.46 -12.78 6.13
N GLY A 20 23.81 -11.62 6.03
CA GLY A 20 22.45 -11.47 6.53
C GLY A 20 21.64 -12.57 5.86
N THR A 21 21.37 -13.66 6.58
CA THR A 21 20.38 -14.64 6.18
C THR A 21 19.13 -13.83 5.92
N ALA A 22 18.65 -13.84 4.67
CA ALA A 22 17.35 -13.25 4.35
C ALA A 22 16.39 -13.74 5.42
N GLN A 23 15.89 -12.80 6.24
CA GLN A 23 15.14 -13.15 7.44
C GLN A 23 13.97 -14.02 6.98
N SER A 24 13.98 -15.30 7.37
CA SER A 24 12.99 -16.24 6.91
C SER A 24 11.62 -15.76 7.39
N ARG A 25 10.66 -15.63 6.48
CA ARG A 25 9.28 -15.35 6.87
C ARG A 25 8.70 -16.56 7.59
N GLU A 26 7.76 -16.31 8.48
CA GLU A 26 6.98 -17.35 9.15
C GLU A 26 5.53 -17.34 8.66
N ILE A 27 4.91 -18.53 8.61
CA ILE A 27 3.46 -18.65 8.53
C ILE A 27 2.96 -18.53 9.97
N LEU A 28 2.33 -17.40 10.28
CA LEU A 28 1.92 -17.05 11.64
C LEU A 28 0.60 -17.72 12.02
N PHE A 29 -0.31 -17.92 11.06
CA PHE A 29 -1.63 -18.45 11.31
C PHE A 29 -2.22 -19.13 10.07
N THR A 30 -3.00 -20.19 10.27
CA THR A 30 -3.83 -20.80 9.23
C THR A 30 -5.20 -21.18 9.80
N ALA A 31 -6.23 -21.05 8.97
CA ALA A 31 -7.59 -21.52 9.24
C ALA A 31 -8.06 -22.37 8.05
N SER A 32 -8.42 -23.62 8.33
CA SER A 32 -8.92 -24.60 7.35
C SER A 32 -8.05 -24.74 6.09
N PRO A 33 -6.71 -24.82 6.18
CA PRO A 33 -5.87 -24.69 5.00
C PRO A 33 -6.02 -25.88 4.04
N SER A 34 -6.46 -25.62 2.81
CA SER A 34 -6.30 -26.56 1.71
C SER A 34 -4.83 -26.76 1.35
N ALA A 35 -4.55 -27.81 0.58
CA ALA A 35 -3.22 -28.05 0.02
C ALA A 35 -2.78 -26.88 -0.89
N GLU A 36 -3.71 -26.29 -1.64
CA GLU A 36 -3.43 -25.13 -2.50
C GLU A 36 -3.05 -23.90 -1.67
N LEU A 37 -3.86 -23.54 -0.64
CA LEU A 37 -3.53 -22.43 0.26
C LEU A 37 -2.17 -22.62 0.93
N THR A 38 -1.89 -23.84 1.39
CA THR A 38 -0.61 -24.18 2.03
C THR A 38 0.57 -23.96 1.07
N ALA A 39 0.44 -24.43 -0.17
CA ALA A 39 1.47 -24.25 -1.19
C ALA A 39 1.70 -22.77 -1.55
N LEU A 40 0.64 -21.96 -1.61
CA LEU A 40 0.75 -20.53 -1.85
C LEU A 40 1.43 -19.81 -0.68
N ALA A 41 1.07 -20.15 0.57
CA ALA A 41 1.68 -19.58 1.76
C ALA A 41 3.18 -19.90 1.85
N GLU A 42 3.60 -21.15 1.56
CA GLU A 42 5.01 -21.53 1.52
C GLU A 42 5.81 -20.79 0.44
N LYS A 43 5.21 -20.53 -0.74
CA LYS A 43 5.84 -19.70 -1.78
C LYS A 43 6.06 -18.24 -1.34
N ILE A 44 5.07 -17.64 -0.67
CA ILE A 44 5.18 -16.26 -0.16
C ILE A 44 6.21 -16.18 0.97
N LYS A 45 6.25 -17.20 1.81
CA LYS A 45 7.20 -17.33 2.91
C LYS A 45 8.65 -17.41 2.42
N ASN A 46 8.88 -18.15 1.33
CA ASN A 46 10.21 -18.33 0.76
C ASN A 46 10.61 -17.15 -0.16
N LEU A 47 11.56 -16.33 0.30
CA LEU A 47 12.11 -15.21 -0.49
C LEU A 47 12.96 -15.65 -1.69
N ASP A 48 13.42 -16.90 -1.72
CA ASP A 48 14.13 -17.46 -2.89
C ASP A 48 13.17 -17.92 -3.99
N THR A 49 11.84 -17.87 -3.75
CA THR A 49 10.84 -18.11 -4.79
C THR A 49 11.04 -17.09 -5.93
N PRO A 50 11.15 -17.51 -7.19
CA PRO A 50 11.29 -16.57 -8.29
C PRO A 50 10.12 -15.56 -8.35
N LYS A 51 10.48 -14.27 -8.48
CA LYS A 51 9.51 -13.20 -8.72
C LYS A 51 8.86 -13.41 -10.09
N ILE A 52 7.56 -13.13 -10.18
CA ILE A 52 6.84 -13.12 -11.46
C ILE A 52 6.82 -11.68 -11.97
N PRO A 53 7.27 -11.40 -13.20
CA PRO A 53 7.19 -10.07 -13.78
C PRO A 53 5.74 -9.57 -13.83
N ASP A 54 5.52 -8.28 -13.54
CA ASP A 54 4.16 -7.73 -13.44
C ASP A 54 3.34 -7.88 -14.74
N ALA A 55 4.01 -7.83 -15.90
CA ALA A 55 3.41 -8.07 -17.22
C ALA A 55 2.85 -9.49 -17.38
N GLU A 56 3.43 -10.46 -16.68
CA GLU A 56 3.07 -11.88 -16.72
C GLU A 56 2.07 -12.25 -15.62
N LEU A 57 1.77 -11.32 -14.69
CA LEU A 57 0.78 -11.57 -13.66
C LEU A 57 -0.59 -11.80 -14.29
N THR A 58 -1.08 -13.03 -14.13
CA THR A 58 -2.42 -13.47 -14.46
C THR A 58 -3.06 -14.08 -13.21
N ARG A 59 -4.40 -14.06 -13.15
CA ARG A 59 -5.11 -14.78 -12.10
C ARG A 59 -5.13 -16.27 -12.41
N ASN A 60 -4.38 -17.05 -11.64
CA ASN A 60 -4.27 -18.50 -11.82
C ASN A 60 -4.94 -19.31 -10.70
N SER A 61 -5.51 -18.64 -9.69
CA SER A 61 -6.17 -19.29 -8.55
C SER A 61 -7.44 -18.55 -8.12
N VAL A 62 -8.16 -19.16 -7.18
CA VAL A 62 -9.30 -18.54 -6.48
C VAL A 62 -8.86 -17.72 -5.26
N PHE A 63 -7.57 -17.73 -4.95
CA PHE A 63 -7.00 -17.05 -3.80
C PHE A 63 -6.61 -15.62 -4.16
N PHE A 64 -6.75 -14.75 -3.16
CA PHE A 64 -6.34 -13.36 -3.19
C PHE A 64 -5.36 -13.11 -2.06
N VAL A 65 -4.58 -12.04 -2.22
CA VAL A 65 -3.69 -11.54 -1.19
C VAL A 65 -3.99 -10.09 -0.88
N ARG A 66 -3.90 -9.77 0.41
CA ARG A 66 -3.85 -8.42 0.92
C ARG A 66 -2.75 -8.28 1.95
N ILE A 67 -2.10 -7.13 2.00
CA ILE A 67 -1.20 -6.79 3.09
C ILE A 67 -1.85 -5.86 4.12
N ALA A 68 -1.49 -6.04 5.40
CA ALA A 68 -1.97 -5.20 6.50
C ALA A 68 -0.99 -5.21 7.67
N PRO A 69 -1.06 -4.22 8.58
CA PRO A 69 -0.31 -4.27 9.84
C PRO A 69 -0.70 -5.49 10.68
N ARG A 70 0.30 -6.25 11.15
CA ARG A 70 0.12 -7.46 11.97
C ARG A 70 -0.80 -7.19 13.16
N LYS A 71 -0.58 -6.07 13.85
CA LYS A 71 -1.32 -5.63 15.04
C LYS A 71 -2.83 -5.41 14.82
N ASN A 72 -3.31 -5.33 13.58
CA ASN A 72 -4.73 -5.19 13.27
C ASN A 72 -5.39 -6.54 12.95
N ILE A 73 -4.58 -7.60 12.82
CA ILE A 73 -4.99 -8.91 12.30
C ILE A 73 -4.78 -9.98 13.37
N LEU A 74 -3.60 -10.03 13.98
CA LEU A 74 -3.20 -11.04 14.95
C LEU A 74 -3.00 -10.44 16.34
N THR A 75 -3.25 -11.24 17.36
CA THR A 75 -2.79 -11.00 18.72
C THR A 75 -1.31 -11.31 18.85
N ASP A 76 -0.70 -10.97 19.98
CA ASP A 76 0.71 -11.27 20.25
C ASP A 76 1.02 -12.78 20.16
N ASN A 77 0.05 -13.64 20.49
CA ASN A 77 0.16 -15.10 20.42
C ASN A 77 -0.21 -15.69 19.05
N ASN A 78 -0.16 -14.88 17.98
CA ASN A 78 -0.52 -15.27 16.61
C ASN A 78 -1.95 -15.82 16.47
N GLN A 79 -2.87 -15.41 17.33
CA GLN A 79 -4.29 -15.74 17.17
C GLN A 79 -5.01 -14.64 16.39
N LEU A 80 -5.99 -15.02 15.58
CA LEU A 80 -6.80 -14.06 14.83
C LEU A 80 -7.65 -13.19 15.78
N GLN A 81 -7.54 -11.87 15.66
CA GLN A 81 -8.36 -10.94 16.45
C GLN A 81 -9.85 -11.07 16.10
N ASP A 82 -10.73 -10.81 17.06
CA ASP A 82 -12.18 -10.91 16.88
C ASP A 82 -12.74 -9.93 15.84
N ASN A 83 -12.14 -8.75 15.75
CA ASN A 83 -12.49 -7.70 14.81
C ASN A 83 -11.58 -7.66 13.58
N ALA A 84 -10.71 -8.66 13.37
CA ALA A 84 -9.83 -8.71 12.21
C ALA A 84 -10.67 -8.71 10.92
N ILE A 85 -10.47 -7.68 10.11
CA ILE A 85 -11.21 -7.42 8.87
C ILE A 85 -10.25 -7.10 7.75
N LEU A 86 -10.56 -7.54 6.53
CA LEU A 86 -9.66 -7.38 5.41
C LEU A 86 -9.33 -5.90 5.16
N GLY A 87 -10.31 -4.99 5.27
CA GLY A 87 -10.05 -3.56 5.10
C GLY A 87 -10.97 -2.61 5.84
N THR A 88 -10.80 -1.33 5.53
CA THR A 88 -11.47 -0.21 6.22
C THR A 88 -12.64 0.38 5.44
N ARG A 89 -12.93 -0.15 4.25
CA ARG A 89 -14.00 0.28 3.33
C ARG A 89 -14.91 -0.90 2.98
N PRO A 90 -16.15 -0.69 2.49
CA PRO A 90 -17.07 -1.78 2.19
C PRO A 90 -16.59 -2.68 1.06
N PHE A 91 -15.80 -2.11 0.16
CA PHE A 91 -15.11 -2.80 -0.91
C PHE A 91 -13.62 -2.51 -0.81
N ILE A 92 -12.81 -3.50 -1.16
CA ILE A 92 -11.39 -3.50 -0.88
C ILE A 92 -10.56 -3.91 -2.09
N PHE A 93 -9.43 -3.25 -2.27
CA PHE A 93 -8.42 -3.68 -3.22
C PHE A 93 -7.68 -4.90 -2.69
N VAL A 94 -7.48 -5.87 -3.58
CA VAL A 94 -6.76 -7.12 -3.36
C VAL A 94 -5.98 -7.47 -4.62
N THR A 95 -4.95 -8.29 -4.50
CA THR A 95 -4.15 -8.80 -5.63
C THR A 95 -4.13 -10.32 -5.62
N THR A 96 -3.38 -10.93 -6.55
CA THR A 96 -3.15 -12.38 -6.59
C THR A 96 -1.90 -12.75 -5.78
N PRO A 97 -1.79 -13.99 -5.26
CA PRO A 97 -0.59 -14.46 -4.58
C PRO A 97 0.71 -14.29 -5.37
N GLU A 98 0.64 -14.49 -6.69
CA GLU A 98 1.77 -14.35 -7.63
C GLU A 98 2.40 -12.96 -7.58
N GLY A 99 1.58 -11.93 -7.31
CA GLY A 99 2.03 -10.56 -7.15
C GLY A 99 2.97 -10.33 -5.96
N VAL A 100 3.14 -11.32 -5.08
CA VAL A 100 3.92 -11.23 -3.83
C VAL A 100 5.09 -12.22 -3.78
N PHE A 101 5.14 -13.23 -4.65
CA PHE A 101 6.17 -14.26 -4.63
C PHE A 101 7.58 -13.69 -4.79
N GLY A 102 8.49 -14.07 -3.88
CA GLY A 102 9.88 -13.61 -3.88
C GLY A 102 10.09 -12.11 -3.62
N LYS A 103 9.01 -11.33 -3.48
CA LYS A 103 9.08 -9.87 -3.34
C LYS A 103 9.32 -9.50 -1.88
N SER A 104 10.23 -8.55 -1.65
CA SER A 104 10.41 -7.94 -0.32
C SER A 104 9.18 -7.08 0.06
N LEU A 105 9.05 -6.68 1.32
CA LEU A 105 7.97 -5.74 1.71
C LEU A 105 8.07 -4.43 0.94
N LEU A 106 9.28 -3.95 0.68
CA LEU A 106 9.52 -2.75 -0.11
C LEU A 106 9.03 -2.95 -1.56
N ASP A 107 9.40 -4.05 -2.21
CA ASP A 107 8.95 -4.37 -3.57
C ASP A 107 7.42 -4.39 -3.65
N ILE A 108 6.76 -5.04 -2.69
CA ILE A 108 5.29 -5.12 -2.64
C ILE A 108 4.66 -3.72 -2.53
N TYR A 109 5.22 -2.83 -1.69
CA TYR A 109 4.69 -1.46 -1.57
C TYR A 109 4.83 -0.65 -2.86
N LEU A 110 5.95 -0.82 -3.55
CA LEU A 110 6.22 -0.14 -4.81
C LEU A 110 5.25 -0.60 -5.89
N ASP A 111 4.95 -1.90 -5.93
CA ASP A 111 4.04 -2.48 -6.89
C ASP A 111 2.58 -2.14 -6.61
N ILE A 112 2.16 -2.06 -5.34
CA ILE A 112 0.81 -1.58 -4.97
C ILE A 112 0.65 -0.09 -5.30
N GLY A 113 1.76 0.64 -5.54
CA GLY A 113 1.74 2.07 -5.78
C GLY A 113 1.31 2.81 -4.52
N TYR A 114 1.90 2.49 -3.37
CA TYR A 114 1.83 3.39 -2.22
C TYR A 114 2.84 4.52 -2.40
N GLU A 115 2.40 5.75 -2.15
CA GLU A 115 3.31 6.89 -2.14
C GLU A 115 4.35 6.69 -1.04
N ALA A 116 5.63 6.90 -1.36
CA ALA A 116 6.72 6.77 -0.38
C ALA A 116 6.45 7.60 0.89
N GLY A 117 5.84 8.78 0.76
CA GLY A 117 5.43 9.61 1.88
C GLY A 117 4.41 8.94 2.81
N ASP A 118 3.43 8.23 2.26
CA ASP A 118 2.41 7.51 3.04
C ASP A 118 3.00 6.29 3.76
N ILE A 119 3.91 5.56 3.10
CA ILE A 119 4.64 4.44 3.71
C ILE A 119 5.46 4.95 4.89
N ILE A 120 6.23 6.02 4.68
CA ILE A 120 7.09 6.62 5.72
C ILE A 120 6.26 7.18 6.87
N HIS A 121 5.13 7.84 6.60
CA HIS A 121 4.35 8.49 7.65
C HIS A 121 3.51 7.52 8.47
N TRP A 122 2.92 6.50 7.84
CA TRP A 122 1.92 5.65 8.49
C TRP A 122 2.37 4.21 8.73
N GLN A 123 3.37 3.71 8.02
CA GLN A 123 3.74 2.29 8.01
C GLN A 123 5.21 2.03 8.36
N ARG A 124 6.01 3.09 8.54
CA ARG A 124 7.36 3.00 9.10
C ARG A 124 7.34 2.18 10.39
N ASP A 125 8.27 1.23 10.49
CA ASP A 125 8.49 0.35 11.64
C ASP A 125 7.27 -0.52 12.05
N GLN A 126 6.22 -0.60 11.22
CA GLN A 126 5.12 -1.52 11.47
C GLN A 126 5.45 -2.92 10.94
N GLU A 127 5.18 -3.93 11.76
CA GLU A 127 5.15 -5.31 11.30
C GLU A 127 3.97 -5.51 10.36
N MET A 128 4.25 -6.03 9.18
CA MET A 128 3.28 -6.27 8.12
C MET A 128 3.10 -7.77 7.89
N VAL A 129 1.91 -8.15 7.45
CA VAL A 129 1.58 -9.53 7.07
C VAL A 129 0.91 -9.56 5.71
N ALA A 130 1.13 -10.65 4.97
CA ALA A 130 0.32 -11.05 3.83
C ALA A 130 -0.79 -11.96 4.33
N ILE A 131 -2.03 -11.60 4.01
CA ILE A 131 -3.23 -12.38 4.27
C ILE A 131 -3.60 -13.04 2.93
N ILE A 132 -3.41 -14.35 2.83
CA ILE A 132 -3.86 -15.15 1.69
C ILE A 132 -5.21 -15.76 2.05
N PHE A 133 -6.20 -15.58 1.20
CA PHE A 133 -7.56 -16.04 1.48
C PHE A 133 -8.32 -16.30 0.18
N ARG A 134 -9.41 -17.04 0.28
CA ARG A 134 -10.44 -17.09 -0.78
C ARG A 134 -11.74 -16.53 -0.24
N PHE A 135 -12.56 -15.94 -1.11
CA PHE A 135 -13.93 -15.59 -0.74
C PHE A 135 -14.82 -16.83 -0.61
N GLU A 136 -15.99 -16.68 0.01
CA GLU A 136 -17.00 -17.74 0.08
C GLU A 136 -17.50 -18.11 -1.33
N ASP A 137 -17.97 -19.34 -1.53
CA ASP A 137 -18.41 -19.85 -2.86
C ASP A 137 -19.55 -19.02 -3.49
N GLY A 138 -20.25 -18.21 -2.69
CA GLY A 138 -21.26 -17.25 -3.14
C GLY A 138 -20.70 -15.95 -3.73
N ILE A 139 -19.39 -15.75 -3.73
CA ILE A 139 -18.70 -14.59 -4.29
C ILE A 139 -17.95 -15.02 -5.56
N ALA A 140 -18.44 -14.56 -6.71
CA ALA A 140 -17.86 -14.86 -8.00
C ALA A 140 -16.88 -13.77 -8.45
N ILE A 141 -16.10 -14.07 -9.49
CA ILE A 141 -15.27 -13.05 -10.15
C ILE A 141 -16.00 -12.62 -11.40
N SER A 142 -16.07 -11.30 -11.61
CA SER A 142 -16.75 -10.71 -12.75
C SER A 142 -15.74 -10.27 -13.82
N ASP A 143 -16.04 -10.62 -15.06
CA ASP A 143 -15.30 -10.15 -16.24
C ASP A 143 -15.78 -8.77 -16.74
N GLU A 144 -16.76 -8.17 -16.06
CA GLU A 144 -17.30 -6.84 -16.39
C GLU A 144 -16.21 -5.76 -16.25
N LYS A 145 -16.17 -4.80 -17.19
CA LYS A 145 -15.15 -3.73 -17.24
C LYS A 145 -15.71 -2.34 -17.56
N LYS A 146 -16.99 -2.24 -17.90
CA LYS A 146 -17.69 -1.05 -18.42
C LYS A 146 -18.78 -0.57 -17.45
N GLY A 147 -18.72 -0.97 -16.18
CA GLY A 147 -19.64 -0.50 -15.14
C GLY A 147 -21.03 -1.13 -15.20
N GLN A 148 -21.26 -2.17 -16.00
CA GLN A 148 -22.55 -2.88 -16.08
C GLN A 148 -22.67 -3.91 -14.96
N LEU A 149 -22.64 -3.45 -13.71
CA LEU A 149 -22.63 -4.33 -12.54
C LEU A 149 -23.99 -5.06 -12.41
N PRO A 150 -24.00 -6.37 -12.12
CA PRO A 150 -25.22 -7.15 -11.90
C PRO A 150 -26.03 -6.64 -10.70
N ASN A 151 -27.29 -7.07 -10.58
CA ASN A 151 -28.17 -6.64 -9.50
C ASN A 151 -27.64 -7.01 -8.11
N ASP A 152 -27.04 -8.20 -7.98
CA ASP A 152 -26.39 -8.70 -6.77
C ASP A 152 -24.90 -8.35 -6.75
N TRP A 153 -24.54 -7.13 -7.16
CA TRP A 153 -23.16 -6.63 -7.27
C TRP A 153 -22.28 -6.84 -6.03
N THR A 154 -22.85 -6.99 -4.83
CA THR A 154 -22.12 -7.32 -3.60
C THR A 154 -21.55 -8.74 -3.56
N LYS A 155 -21.93 -9.59 -4.53
CA LYS A 155 -21.50 -10.98 -4.68
C LYS A 155 -20.37 -11.17 -5.68
N PHE A 156 -19.67 -10.10 -6.04
CA PHE A 156 -18.66 -10.17 -7.07
C PHE A 156 -17.38 -9.44 -6.67
N VAL A 157 -16.26 -10.01 -7.15
CA VAL A 157 -14.96 -9.36 -7.24
C VAL A 157 -14.80 -8.85 -8.67
N TYR A 158 -14.42 -7.58 -8.81
CA TYR A 158 -14.31 -6.89 -10.09
C TYR A 158 -12.87 -6.51 -10.42
N ILE A 159 -12.57 -6.40 -11.70
CA ILE A 159 -11.40 -5.65 -12.16
C ILE A 159 -11.70 -4.16 -11.92
N PRO A 160 -10.85 -3.40 -11.21
CA PRO A 160 -11.15 -2.03 -10.83
C PRO A 160 -10.85 -1.07 -12.01
N THR A 161 -11.68 -1.14 -13.04
CA THR A 161 -11.66 -0.13 -14.11
C THR A 161 -12.35 1.15 -13.64
N TRP A 162 -12.06 2.29 -14.29
CA TRP A 162 -12.77 3.53 -13.95
C TRP A 162 -14.29 3.38 -13.99
N ASP A 163 -14.83 2.71 -15.02
CA ASP A 163 -16.28 2.54 -15.18
C ASP A 163 -16.86 1.64 -14.09
N ASN A 164 -16.16 0.57 -13.71
CA ASN A 164 -16.56 -0.27 -12.59
C ASN A 164 -16.51 0.50 -11.26
N MET A 165 -15.48 1.29 -11.02
CA MET A 165 -15.35 2.07 -9.78
C MET A 165 -16.40 3.16 -9.67
N PHE A 166 -16.74 3.85 -10.78
CA PHE A 166 -17.84 4.81 -10.78
C PHE A 166 -19.20 4.15 -10.53
N ALA A 167 -19.47 3.02 -11.19
CA ALA A 167 -20.71 2.27 -10.98
C ALA A 167 -20.82 1.75 -9.54
N LEU A 168 -19.74 1.17 -9.01
CA LEU A 168 -19.67 0.67 -7.64
C LEU A 168 -19.84 1.80 -6.63
N PHE A 169 -19.17 2.93 -6.85
CA PHE A 169 -19.33 4.11 -5.98
C PHE A 169 -20.77 4.60 -5.97
N ASN A 170 -21.42 4.69 -7.14
CA ASN A 170 -22.81 5.11 -7.24
C ASN A 170 -23.76 4.17 -6.48
N ARG A 171 -23.59 2.84 -6.61
CA ARG A 171 -24.37 1.85 -5.84
C ARG A 171 -24.15 1.99 -4.33
N LEU A 172 -22.90 2.12 -3.91
CA LEU A 172 -22.56 2.29 -2.50
C LEU A 172 -23.09 3.62 -1.94
N ALA A 173 -22.97 4.71 -2.70
CA ALA A 173 -23.45 6.04 -2.32
C ALA A 173 -24.97 6.07 -2.22
N THR A 174 -25.68 5.36 -3.10
CA THR A 174 -27.15 5.25 -3.06
C THR A 174 -27.61 4.68 -1.73
N ASN A 175 -26.94 3.60 -1.30
CA ASN A 175 -27.22 2.88 -0.05
C ASN A 175 -26.54 3.48 1.19
N ALA A 176 -25.78 4.56 1.04
CA ALA A 176 -25.04 5.18 2.14
C ALA A 176 -25.97 5.93 3.09
N THR A 177 -25.62 5.93 4.38
CA THR A 177 -26.29 6.80 5.37
C THR A 177 -25.71 8.22 5.34
N VAL A 178 -26.44 9.16 5.94
CA VAL A 178 -25.92 10.50 6.26
C VAL A 178 -25.78 10.58 7.79
N ASP A 179 -24.56 10.75 8.26
CA ASP A 179 -24.18 10.73 9.67
C ASP A 179 -23.19 11.88 9.96
N PRO A 180 -23.69 13.05 10.40
CA PRO A 180 -22.84 14.21 10.69
C PRO A 180 -21.89 14.01 11.88
N GLY A 181 -22.22 13.10 12.80
CA GLY A 181 -21.43 12.84 14.00
C GLY A 181 -20.21 11.94 13.74
N LYS A 182 -20.25 11.16 12.66
CA LYS A 182 -19.21 10.17 12.36
C LYS A 182 -17.90 10.81 11.90
N GLN A 183 -16.84 10.49 12.62
CA GLN A 183 -15.48 10.98 12.34
C GLN A 183 -14.66 9.95 11.55
N GLY A 184 -13.67 10.45 10.82
CA GLY A 184 -12.81 9.64 9.96
C GLY A 184 -13.55 9.01 8.77
N GLU A 185 -12.96 7.97 8.19
CA GLU A 185 -13.49 7.28 7.00
C GLU A 185 -13.61 5.76 7.20
N PHE A 186 -13.41 5.26 8.43
CA PHE A 186 -13.54 3.83 8.73
C PHE A 186 -15.00 3.39 8.58
N ALA A 187 -15.26 2.59 7.55
CA ALA A 187 -16.59 2.21 7.09
C ALA A 187 -16.55 0.82 6.46
N PRO A 188 -16.22 -0.24 7.20
CA PRO A 188 -15.93 -1.55 6.61
C PRO A 188 -17.17 -2.28 6.04
N VAL A 189 -18.39 -1.86 6.39
CA VAL A 189 -19.64 -2.54 6.02
C VAL A 189 -20.46 -1.71 5.04
N SER A 190 -20.64 -0.43 5.30
CA SER A 190 -21.43 0.48 4.48
C SER A 190 -20.83 1.88 4.47
N LEU A 191 -20.95 2.58 3.33
CA LEU A 191 -20.53 3.96 3.21
C LEU A 191 -21.45 4.88 4.01
N PHE A 192 -20.91 6.04 4.38
CA PHE A 192 -21.66 7.13 4.97
C PHE A 192 -21.13 8.46 4.42
N PHE A 193 -21.98 9.47 4.43
CA PHE A 193 -21.66 10.87 4.17
C PHE A 193 -21.91 11.71 5.41
N LYS A 194 -21.27 12.87 5.52
CA LYS A 194 -21.49 13.78 6.66
C LYS A 194 -22.72 14.66 6.44
N THR A 195 -23.06 14.94 5.19
CA THR A 195 -24.19 15.79 4.82
C THR A 195 -24.95 15.20 3.63
N ASP A 196 -26.22 15.58 3.49
CA ASP A 196 -27.01 15.27 2.30
C ASP A 196 -26.42 15.90 1.04
N ALA A 197 -25.78 17.07 1.16
CA ALA A 197 -25.11 17.75 0.05
C ALA A 197 -23.95 16.92 -0.52
N ASP A 198 -23.11 16.33 0.33
CA ASP A 198 -22.01 15.46 -0.12
C ASP A 198 -22.54 14.20 -0.82
N LYS A 199 -23.59 13.60 -0.26
CA LYS A 199 -24.24 12.44 -0.86
C LYS A 199 -24.86 12.80 -2.21
N ALA A 200 -25.55 13.93 -2.31
CA ALA A 200 -26.16 14.41 -3.54
C ALA A 200 -25.10 14.76 -4.60
N PHE A 201 -23.97 15.35 -4.19
CA PHE A 201 -22.84 15.60 -5.08
C PHE A 201 -22.30 14.30 -5.67
N ALA A 202 -22.11 13.27 -4.85
CA ALA A 202 -21.65 11.96 -5.30
C ALA A 202 -22.60 11.31 -6.32
N LEU A 203 -23.91 11.34 -6.04
CA LEU A 203 -24.94 10.68 -6.86
C LEU A 203 -25.23 11.41 -8.17
N ASN A 204 -25.17 12.74 -8.17
CA ASN A 204 -25.51 13.57 -9.32
C ASN A 204 -24.27 14.04 -10.11
N PHE A 205 -23.10 13.46 -9.83
CA PHE A 205 -21.85 13.87 -10.46
C PHE A 205 -21.90 13.64 -11.98
N PRO A 206 -21.68 14.67 -12.83
CA PRO A 206 -21.92 14.56 -14.26
C PRO A 206 -21.00 13.56 -14.98
N ASP A 207 -21.55 12.73 -15.85
CA ASP A 207 -20.78 11.73 -16.60
C ASP A 207 -19.72 12.37 -17.54
N ALA A 208 -20.00 13.56 -18.08
CA ALA A 208 -19.03 14.32 -18.86
C ALA A 208 -17.76 14.65 -18.05
N VAL A 209 -17.91 14.94 -16.74
CA VAL A 209 -16.79 15.23 -15.85
C VAL A 209 -16.10 13.92 -15.41
N LYS A 210 -16.84 12.82 -15.25
CA LYS A 210 -16.22 11.49 -15.04
C LYS A 210 -15.30 11.11 -16.20
N LYS A 211 -15.68 11.43 -17.44
CA LYS A 211 -14.82 11.23 -18.61
C LYS A 211 -13.51 12.03 -18.49
N HIS A 212 -13.57 13.29 -18.07
CA HIS A 212 -12.37 14.11 -17.80
C HIS A 212 -11.44 13.45 -16.78
N ILE A 213 -11.99 12.88 -15.69
CA ILE A 213 -11.20 12.16 -14.68
C ILE A 213 -10.47 10.94 -15.28
N LYS A 214 -11.09 10.20 -16.21
CA LYS A 214 -10.47 9.04 -16.86
C LYS A 214 -9.26 9.42 -17.73
N GLU A 215 -9.34 10.59 -18.36
CA GLU A 215 -8.39 11.05 -19.38
C GLU A 215 -7.27 11.93 -18.80
N THR A 216 -7.42 12.36 -17.55
CA THR A 216 -6.52 13.31 -16.90
C THR A 216 -5.67 12.64 -15.83
N SER A 217 -4.38 12.97 -15.80
CA SER A 217 -3.47 12.44 -14.77
C SER A 217 -3.85 12.94 -13.37
N TYR A 218 -3.50 12.17 -12.34
CA TYR A 218 -3.78 12.53 -10.95
C TYR A 218 -3.20 13.91 -10.58
N ALA A 219 -1.95 14.16 -10.93
CA ALA A 219 -1.28 15.44 -10.66
C ALA A 219 -1.95 16.61 -11.39
N ASN A 220 -2.43 16.40 -12.62
CA ASN A 220 -3.13 17.44 -13.38
C ASN A 220 -4.50 17.72 -12.78
N LEU A 221 -5.28 16.69 -12.41
CA LEU A 221 -6.55 16.88 -11.70
C LEU A 221 -6.34 17.67 -10.39
N GLN A 222 -5.28 17.36 -9.63
CA GLN A 222 -4.94 18.07 -8.42
C GLN A 222 -4.60 19.55 -8.67
N ALA A 223 -3.81 19.83 -9.71
CA ALA A 223 -3.42 21.19 -10.07
C ALA A 223 -4.60 22.02 -10.62
N GLU A 224 -5.48 21.40 -11.40
CA GLU A 224 -6.70 22.01 -11.95
C GLU A 224 -7.73 22.31 -10.85
N GLY A 225 -7.84 21.44 -9.84
CA GLY A 225 -8.82 21.58 -8.77
C GLY A 225 -10.26 21.41 -9.24
N GLY A 226 -11.19 22.12 -8.59
CA GLY A 226 -12.61 22.10 -8.91
C GLY A 226 -13.31 20.75 -8.66
N ASP A 227 -14.49 20.59 -9.26
CA ASP A 227 -15.39 19.46 -8.99
C ASP A 227 -14.79 18.10 -9.38
N ALA A 228 -14.01 18.04 -10.47
CA ALA A 228 -13.31 16.83 -10.89
C ALA A 228 -12.32 16.34 -9.82
N TRP A 229 -11.54 17.28 -9.25
CA TRP A 229 -10.63 16.98 -8.16
C TRP A 229 -11.36 16.59 -6.87
N VAL A 230 -12.41 17.33 -6.50
CA VAL A 230 -13.20 17.04 -5.30
C VAL A 230 -13.81 15.64 -5.38
N TYR A 231 -14.35 15.26 -6.54
CA TYR A 231 -14.90 13.92 -6.76
C TYR A 231 -13.82 12.83 -6.77
N ARG A 232 -12.64 13.10 -7.36
CA ARG A 232 -11.47 12.20 -7.31
C ARG A 232 -11.03 11.92 -5.86
N LYS A 233 -10.92 12.97 -5.03
CA LYS A 233 -10.64 12.85 -3.58
C LYS A 233 -11.74 12.11 -2.83
N LEU A 234 -12.99 12.28 -3.23
CA LEU A 234 -14.10 11.54 -2.63
C LEU A 234 -13.98 10.03 -2.91
N LEU A 235 -13.62 9.65 -4.13
CA LEU A 235 -13.34 8.25 -4.49
C LEU A 235 -12.16 7.67 -3.70
N GLU A 236 -11.07 8.43 -3.51
CA GLU A 236 -9.97 8.03 -2.60
C GLU A 236 -10.48 7.74 -1.22
N ASN A 237 -11.19 8.70 -0.64
CA ASN A 237 -11.59 8.63 0.75
C ASN A 237 -12.59 7.50 0.97
N LYS A 238 -13.52 7.26 0.03
CA LYS A 238 -14.61 6.30 0.19
C LYS A 238 -14.29 4.90 -0.34
N LEU A 239 -13.42 4.76 -1.33
CA LEU A 239 -13.12 3.47 -1.97
C LEU A 239 -11.63 3.11 -1.96
N SER A 240 -10.77 3.94 -1.38
CA SER A 240 -9.31 3.73 -1.35
C SER A 240 -8.66 3.73 -2.73
N LEU A 241 -9.14 4.57 -3.66
CA LEU A 241 -8.54 4.77 -4.99
C LEU A 241 -7.30 5.68 -4.91
N PHE A 242 -6.14 5.20 -4.49
CA PHE A 242 -4.94 6.05 -4.32
C PHE A 242 -4.45 6.74 -5.61
N GLY A 243 -3.51 7.69 -5.51
CA GLY A 243 -3.01 8.49 -6.64
C GLY A 243 -2.47 7.66 -7.84
N HIS A 244 -2.05 6.43 -7.56
CA HIS A 244 -1.53 5.47 -8.54
C HIS A 244 -2.60 4.63 -9.24
N PHE A 245 -3.87 4.79 -8.85
CA PHE A 245 -4.99 4.14 -9.51
C PHE A 245 -5.18 4.68 -10.94
N ARG A 246 -5.13 3.78 -11.92
CA ARG A 246 -5.25 4.09 -13.35
C ARG A 246 -6.59 3.71 -13.97
N GLY A 247 -7.40 2.93 -13.25
CA GLY A 247 -8.68 2.44 -13.77
C GLY A 247 -8.53 1.45 -14.93
N THR A 248 -7.44 0.70 -14.97
CA THR A 248 -7.14 -0.34 -15.97
C THR A 248 -7.20 -1.76 -15.40
N GLY A 249 -7.34 -1.89 -14.08
CA GLY A 249 -7.14 -3.16 -13.38
C GLY A 249 -5.69 -3.45 -13.00
N ARG A 250 -4.78 -2.51 -13.24
CA ARG A 250 -3.40 -2.57 -12.78
C ARG A 250 -3.02 -1.27 -12.07
N THR A 251 -2.15 -1.38 -11.08
CA THR A 251 -1.51 -0.20 -10.46
C THR A 251 -0.59 0.49 -11.46
N GLN A 252 -0.23 1.73 -11.16
CA GLN A 252 0.89 2.38 -11.82
C GLN A 252 2.16 2.15 -11.01
N ASN A 253 3.20 1.58 -11.63
CA ASN A 253 4.53 1.59 -11.04
C ASN A 253 5.15 3.00 -11.18
N VAL A 254 5.66 3.53 -10.08
CA VAL A 254 6.19 4.90 -9.97
C VAL A 254 7.71 4.92 -10.14
N ILE A 255 8.35 3.77 -9.97
CA ILE A 255 9.78 3.66 -10.14
C ILE A 255 10.08 3.57 -11.62
N VAL A 256 10.90 4.52 -12.06
CA VAL A 256 11.64 4.41 -13.30
C VAL A 256 12.83 3.52 -12.97
N ASP A 257 13.01 2.43 -13.72
CA ASP A 257 14.20 1.60 -13.59
C ASP A 257 15.46 2.47 -13.76
N PRO A 258 16.62 2.09 -13.18
CA PRO A 258 17.85 2.88 -13.29
C PRO A 258 18.27 3.22 -14.72
N ASP A 259 17.79 2.45 -15.71
CA ASP A 259 18.01 2.65 -17.14
C ASP A 259 17.02 3.62 -17.81
N GLY A 260 16.06 4.17 -17.07
CA GLY A 260 15.03 5.07 -17.58
C GLY A 260 13.76 4.37 -18.06
N THR A 261 13.70 3.04 -18.01
CA THR A 261 12.54 2.28 -18.49
C THR A 261 11.36 2.46 -17.54
N LYS A 262 10.20 2.80 -18.09
CA LYS A 262 8.92 2.81 -17.37
C LYS A 262 8.19 1.51 -17.70
N THR A 263 8.09 0.61 -16.74
CA THR A 263 7.20 -0.55 -16.85
C THR A 263 5.76 -0.08 -16.63
N GLU A 264 4.97 -0.04 -17.72
CA GLU A 264 3.55 0.35 -17.64
C GLU A 264 2.66 -0.75 -17.02
N ASN A 265 3.20 -1.95 -16.84
CA ASN A 265 2.51 -3.06 -16.22
C ASN A 265 2.79 -3.05 -14.72
N GLY A 266 1.93 -2.42 -13.93
CA GLY A 266 1.94 -2.61 -12.48
C GLY A 266 1.20 -3.87 -12.05
N LEU A 267 1.10 -4.03 -10.73
CA LEU A 267 0.43 -5.14 -10.06
C LEU A 267 -1.00 -5.33 -10.56
N LEU A 268 -1.40 -6.59 -10.79
CA LEU A 268 -2.78 -6.93 -11.11
C LEU A 268 -3.67 -6.73 -9.88
N GLU A 269 -4.72 -5.93 -10.02
CA GLU A 269 -5.63 -5.59 -8.92
C GLU A 269 -7.05 -6.04 -9.17
N PHE A 270 -7.73 -6.31 -8.07
CA PHE A 270 -9.15 -6.61 -7.99
C PHE A 270 -9.79 -5.81 -6.88
N VAL A 271 -11.09 -5.55 -6.98
CA VAL A 271 -11.89 -4.96 -5.92
C VAL A 271 -13.02 -5.91 -5.53
N GLY A 272 -13.06 -6.31 -4.26
CA GLY A 272 -14.05 -7.26 -3.74
C GLY A 272 -14.75 -6.73 -2.50
N PRO A 273 -15.85 -7.38 -2.06
CA PRO A 273 -16.54 -6.98 -0.85
C PRO A 273 -15.66 -7.25 0.38
N ASN A 274 -15.76 -6.40 1.40
CA ASN A 274 -14.97 -6.57 2.61
C ASN A 274 -15.55 -7.69 3.50
N ARG A 275 -14.68 -8.41 4.20
CA ARG A 275 -15.04 -9.56 5.05
C ARG A 275 -14.20 -9.58 6.31
N LYS A 276 -14.80 -10.03 7.41
CA LYS A 276 -14.01 -10.41 8.58
C LYS A 276 -13.24 -11.67 8.26
N LEU A 277 -12.01 -11.77 8.75
CA LEU A 277 -11.16 -12.92 8.43
C LEU A 277 -11.73 -14.23 8.99
N LYS A 278 -12.49 -14.17 10.10
CA LYS A 278 -13.18 -15.32 10.70
C LYS A 278 -14.34 -15.85 9.86
N GLU A 279 -14.87 -15.05 8.93
CA GLU A 279 -15.99 -15.43 8.07
C GLU A 279 -15.51 -16.08 6.77
N LEU A 280 -14.21 -15.98 6.45
CA LEU A 280 -13.63 -16.53 5.24
C LEU A 280 -13.44 -18.05 5.37
N PRO A 281 -13.66 -18.83 4.30
CA PRO A 281 -13.54 -20.29 4.35
C PRO A 281 -12.12 -20.76 4.65
N GLU A 282 -11.13 -20.04 4.11
CA GLU A 282 -9.72 -20.37 4.21
C GLU A 282 -8.89 -19.09 4.34
N VAL A 283 -7.95 -19.10 5.29
CA VAL A 283 -7.02 -17.99 5.51
C VAL A 283 -5.65 -18.55 5.89
N ALA A 284 -4.59 -17.99 5.32
CA ALA A 284 -3.22 -18.11 5.80
C ALA A 284 -2.62 -16.71 5.98
N ILE A 285 -1.86 -16.51 7.05
CA ILE A 285 -1.20 -15.24 7.35
C ILE A 285 0.31 -15.48 7.41
N VAL A 286 1.04 -14.81 6.52
CA VAL A 286 2.50 -14.90 6.39
C VAL A 286 3.12 -13.58 6.81
N GLU A 287 4.16 -13.65 7.62
CA GLU A 287 4.94 -12.48 8.00
C GLU A 287 5.64 -11.85 6.79
N LEU A 288 5.61 -10.52 6.68
CA LEU A 288 6.38 -9.78 5.68
C LEU A 288 7.53 -8.97 6.29
N GLY A 289 7.64 -8.96 7.61
CA GLY A 289 8.60 -8.16 8.38
C GLY A 289 8.15 -6.71 8.48
N LYS A 290 9.13 -5.81 8.58
CA LYS A 290 8.93 -4.37 8.77
C LYS A 290 9.86 -3.58 7.87
N LEU A 291 9.40 -2.42 7.40
CA LEU A 291 10.27 -1.47 6.70
C LEU A 291 10.96 -0.58 7.74
N MET A 292 12.23 -0.87 8.00
CA MET A 292 13.10 -0.07 8.88
C MET A 292 13.72 1.06 8.07
N ILE A 293 13.57 2.30 8.54
CA ILE A 293 14.25 3.47 7.98
C ILE A 293 15.07 4.11 9.10
N GLU A 294 16.39 4.14 8.94
CA GLU A 294 17.31 4.72 9.92
C GLU A 294 17.64 6.18 9.57
N ASP A 295 17.47 7.07 10.53
CA ASP A 295 17.89 8.46 10.41
C ASP A 295 19.40 8.55 10.69
N SER A 296 20.21 8.77 9.65
CA SER A 296 21.66 8.98 9.79
C SER A 296 22.03 10.44 9.63
N PHE A 297 22.61 11.02 10.69
CA PHE A 297 23.16 12.39 10.65
C PHE A 297 24.68 12.31 10.61
N SER A 298 25.29 12.79 9.52
CA SER A 298 26.74 13.00 9.52
C SER A 298 27.05 14.25 10.35
N VAL A 299 27.65 14.06 11.53
CA VAL A 299 28.26 15.18 12.24
C VAL A 299 29.51 15.57 11.46
N LYS A 300 29.40 16.58 10.58
CA LYS A 300 30.60 17.30 10.16
C LYS A 300 31.14 18.00 11.40
N SER A 301 32.11 17.36 12.04
CA SER A 301 32.99 17.96 13.04
C SER A 301 33.79 19.09 12.38
N THR A 302 33.17 20.26 12.21
CA THR A 302 33.93 21.51 12.16
C THR A 302 34.29 21.85 13.59
N ALA A 303 35.46 21.39 14.01
CA ALA A 303 36.16 21.99 15.13
C ALA A 303 36.32 23.48 14.83
N PHE A 304 35.45 24.31 15.42
CA PHE A 304 35.67 25.75 15.50
C PHE A 304 36.96 25.94 16.29
N LYS A 305 38.07 26.21 15.58
CA LYS A 305 39.26 26.78 16.19
C LYS A 305 38.85 28.14 16.74
N CYS A 306 38.66 28.19 18.06
CA CYS A 306 38.60 29.43 18.81
C CYS A 306 39.95 30.12 18.60
N VAL A 307 39.99 31.13 17.74
CA VAL A 307 41.16 32.00 17.59
C VAL A 307 41.11 32.95 18.80
N PRO A 308 42.14 32.97 19.67
CA PRO A 308 42.17 33.91 20.78
C PRO A 308 42.26 35.34 20.23
N ALA A 309 41.40 36.21 20.75
CA ALA A 309 41.35 37.62 20.40
C ALA A 309 42.70 38.29 20.70
N ALA A 310 43.36 38.80 19.67
CA ALA A 310 44.48 39.71 19.82
C ALA A 310 43.93 41.06 20.31
N ALA A 311 44.32 41.44 21.53
CA ALA A 311 44.11 42.77 22.07
C ALA A 311 44.87 43.80 21.23
N GLY A 312 44.16 44.83 20.75
CA GLY A 312 44.74 45.94 20.01
C GLY A 312 43.90 47.20 20.23
N HIS A 313 44.45 48.12 21.01
CA HIS A 313 43.87 49.40 21.42
C HIS A 313 43.57 50.39 20.27
N ALA A 314 42.70 51.35 20.63
CA ALA A 314 42.51 52.70 20.08
C ALA A 314 41.63 52.80 18.82
N LYS A 315 40.76 53.80 18.63
CA LYS A 315 40.50 55.08 19.32
C LYS A 315 39.08 55.52 18.93
N ALA A 316 38.37 56.14 19.86
CA ALA A 316 37.07 56.75 19.60
C ALA A 316 37.23 58.04 18.77
N THR A 317 36.39 58.20 17.74
CA THR A 317 36.03 59.52 17.19
C THR A 317 34.56 59.52 16.81
N ALA A 318 33.80 60.34 17.52
CA ALA A 318 32.40 60.64 17.26
C ALA A 318 32.28 61.62 16.10
N HIS A 319 31.38 61.35 15.15
CA HIS A 319 30.83 62.40 14.29
C HIS A 319 29.33 62.24 14.09
N LYS A 320 28.61 63.27 14.57
CA LYS A 320 27.22 63.62 14.26
C LYS A 320 27.07 63.95 12.77
N ARG A 321 25.91 63.60 12.21
CA ARG A 321 25.06 64.35 11.23
C ARG A 321 23.79 63.49 11.06
N ALA A 322 22.56 63.89 11.42
CA ALA A 322 21.77 65.05 11.02
C ALA A 322 21.68 65.20 9.50
N HIS A 323 20.72 64.51 8.88
CA HIS A 323 19.50 65.09 8.32
C HIS A 323 18.44 64.00 8.14
#